data_AF-A0A6I7XTK6-F1
#
_entry.id   AF-A0A6I7XTK6-F1
#
_cell.length_a   1.000
_cell.length_b   1.000
_cell.length_c   1.000
_cell.angle_alpha   90.00
_cell.angle_beta   90.00
_cell.angle_gamma   90.00
#
_symmetry.space_group_name_H-M   'P 1'
#
loop_
_entity.id
_entity.type
_entity.pdbx_description
1 polymer ?
#
loop_
_entity_poly.entity_id
_entity_poly.type
_entity_poly.pdbx_seq_one_letter_code
_entity_poly.pdbx_strand_id
1 'polypeptide(L)'
;MLRAEGRGDFARPAVLAGTSRSLLRAADAGLLAAVGLVPGGVPPVSHRPGVPCLIDAAVTNPSRSVYCGAGSADRTLQLNSADLARLPRAQVGTFSG
;
A
#
# COMPACT_ATOMS: atom_id res chain seq x y z
N MET A 1 -1.93 -0.56 -0.26
CA MET A 1 -2.22 -1.47 0.86
C MET A 1 -3.32 -2.42 0.45
N LEU A 2 -3.03 -3.71 0.55
CA LEU A 2 -3.91 -4.81 0.23
C LEU A 2 -3.84 -5.81 1.38
N ARG A 3 -4.91 -6.59 1.59
CA ARG A 3 -4.87 -7.73 2.53
C ARG A 3 -3.83 -8.76 2.07
N ALA A 4 -3.21 -9.47 3.01
CA ALA A 4 -2.11 -10.40 2.71
C ALA A 4 -2.57 -11.57 1.81
N GLU A 5 -3.82 -12.00 1.94
CA GLU A 5 -4.46 -13.00 1.08
C GLU A 5 -4.81 -12.46 -0.33
N GLY A 6 -4.84 -11.14 -0.49
CA GLY A 6 -5.18 -10.50 -1.75
C GLY A 6 -4.09 -10.69 -2.79
N ARG A 7 -4.51 -10.98 -4.03
CA ARG A 7 -3.64 -10.96 -5.21
C ARG A 7 -3.86 -9.63 -5.92
N GLY A 8 -2.81 -8.82 -6.05
CA GLY A 8 -2.87 -7.57 -6.80
C GLY A 8 -2.75 -7.84 -8.29
N ASP A 9 -3.81 -7.58 -9.05
CA ASP A 9 -3.66 -7.26 -10.47
C ASP A 9 -3.43 -5.76 -10.64
N PHE A 10 -2.61 -5.35 -11.60
CA PHE A 10 -2.27 -3.94 -11.81
C PHE A 10 -3.35 -3.14 -12.55
N ALA A 11 -4.39 -3.76 -13.13
CA ALA A 11 -5.40 -3.01 -13.88
C ALA A 11 -6.21 -2.06 -12.97
N ARG A 12 -6.74 -2.56 -11.85
CA ARG A 12 -7.57 -1.74 -10.94
C ARG A 12 -6.75 -0.66 -10.20
N PRO A 13 -5.54 -0.95 -9.66
CA PRO A 13 -4.67 0.08 -9.11
C PRO A 13 -4.26 1.14 -10.14
N ALA A 14 -4.07 0.78 -11.42
CA ALA A 14 -3.76 1.75 -12.47
C ALA A 14 -4.90 2.75 -12.67
N VAL A 15 -6.14 2.27 -12.74
CA VAL A 15 -7.33 3.13 -12.82
C VAL A 15 -7.41 4.06 -11.60
N LEU A 16 -7.23 3.52 -10.39
CA LEU A 16 -7.29 4.32 -9.17
C LEU A 16 -6.18 5.38 -9.11
N ALA A 17 -4.97 5.04 -9.56
CA ALA A 17 -3.84 5.96 -9.65
C ALA A 17 -3.92 6.94 -10.84
N GLY A 18 -4.93 6.83 -11.72
CA GLY A 18 -5.05 7.66 -12.91
C GLY A 18 -3.91 7.45 -13.92
N THR A 19 -3.41 6.22 -14.04
CA THR A 19 -2.29 5.87 -14.94
C THR A 19 -2.62 4.66 -15.82
N SER A 20 -1.73 4.34 -16.77
CA SER A 20 -1.84 3.14 -17.58
C SER A 20 -1.29 1.92 -16.86
N ARG A 21 -1.97 0.77 -17.01
CA ARG A 21 -1.47 -0.54 -16.56
C ARG A 21 -0.05 -0.82 -17.07
N SER A 22 0.26 -0.45 -18.32
CA SER A 22 1.58 -0.70 -18.93
C SER A 22 2.73 0.04 -18.25
N LEU A 23 2.43 1.05 -17.43
CA LEU A 23 3.41 1.83 -16.68
C LEU A 23 3.59 1.32 -15.24
N LEU A 24 2.81 0.32 -14.81
CA LEU A 24 2.92 -0.28 -13.49
C LEU A 24 3.68 -1.60 -13.54
N ARG A 25 4.52 -1.81 -12.53
CA ARG A 25 5.14 -3.10 -12.23
C ARG A 25 5.37 -3.22 -10.72
N ALA A 26 5.54 -4.45 -10.25
CA ALA A 26 6.02 -4.68 -8.89
C ALA A 26 7.42 -4.06 -8.73
N ALA A 27 7.66 -3.39 -7.61
CA ALA A 27 9.00 -2.97 -7.25
C ALA A 27 9.82 -4.20 -6.84
N ASP A 28 10.97 -4.40 -7.49
CA ASP A 28 11.94 -5.40 -7.07
C ASP A 28 12.74 -4.93 -5.84
N ALA A 29 13.52 -5.84 -5.26
CA ALA A 29 14.31 -5.54 -4.07
C ALA A 29 15.35 -4.41 -4.30
N GLY A 30 15.90 -4.29 -5.52
CA GLY A 30 16.87 -3.25 -5.85
C GLY A 30 16.23 -1.87 -5.88
N LEU A 31 15.05 -1.75 -6.51
CA LEU A 31 14.27 -0.51 -6.52
C LEU A 31 13.83 -0.11 -5.11
N LEU A 32 13.38 -1.08 -4.29
CA LEU A 32 13.02 -0.82 -2.89
C LEU A 32 14.23 -0.30 -2.11
N ALA A 33 15.38 -0.97 -2.20
CA ALA A 33 16.60 -0.55 -1.52
C ALA A 33 17.06 0.86 -1.96
N ALA A 34 17.00 1.15 -3.26
CA ALA A 34 17.36 2.46 -3.81
C ALA A 34 16.49 3.61 -3.28
N VAL A 35 15.30 3.31 -2.76
CA VAL A 35 14.39 4.29 -2.15
C VAL A 35 14.29 4.14 -0.63
N GLY A 36 15.24 3.43 0.00
CA GLY A 36 15.32 3.27 1.44
C GLY A 36 14.21 2.38 2.03
N LEU A 37 13.72 1.41 1.26
CA LEU A 37 12.70 0.46 1.68
C LEU A 37 13.23 -0.97 1.67
N VAL A 38 12.70 -1.80 2.56
CA VAL A 38 13.08 -3.22 2.71
C VAL A 38 11.87 -4.10 2.36
N PRO A 39 12.05 -5.15 1.53
CA PRO A 39 11.01 -6.16 1.31
C PRO A 39 10.43 -6.70 2.63
N GLY A 40 9.11 -6.85 2.70
CA GLY A 40 8.41 -7.26 3.93
C GLY A 40 8.25 -6.16 4.99
N GLY A 41 9.07 -5.11 4.94
CA GLY A 41 9.01 -3.96 5.86
C GLY A 41 8.38 -2.69 5.28
N VAL A 42 7.85 -2.72 4.06
CA VAL A 42 7.33 -1.52 3.39
C VAL A 42 6.13 -0.92 4.15
N PRO A 43 6.23 0.34 4.63
CA PRO A 43 5.12 0.99 5.33
C PRO A 43 3.97 1.38 4.39
N PRO A 44 2.76 1.61 4.93
CA PRO A 44 1.58 1.92 4.12
C PRO A 44 1.68 3.31 3.46
N VAL A 45 2.56 4.19 3.95
CA VAL A 45 2.80 5.53 3.41
C VAL A 45 4.26 5.70 3.00
N SER A 46 4.48 6.30 1.83
CA SER A 46 5.83 6.65 1.37
C SER A 46 6.27 7.99 1.93
N HIS A 47 7.55 8.12 2.28
CA HIS A 47 8.16 9.43 2.60
C HIS A 47 8.43 10.27 1.34
N ARG A 48 8.39 9.68 0.14
CA ARG A 48 8.67 10.38 -1.11
C ARG A 48 7.48 11.25 -1.52
N PRO A 49 7.71 12.53 -1.90
CA PRO A 49 6.68 13.38 -2.48
C PRO A 49 6.06 12.76 -3.74
N GLY A 50 4.76 12.98 -3.94
CA GLY A 50 4.05 12.55 -5.15
C GLY A 50 3.73 11.05 -5.24
N VAL A 51 4.22 10.20 -4.33
CA VAL A 51 3.87 8.78 -4.31
C VAL A 51 2.50 8.59 -3.63
N PRO A 52 1.46 8.11 -4.35
CA PRO A 52 0.14 7.91 -3.77
C PRO A 52 0.12 6.71 -2.82
N CYS A 53 -0.79 6.76 -1.84
CA CYS A 53 -1.10 5.67 -0.93
C CYS A 53 -2.43 5.05 -1.35
N LEU A 54 -2.40 4.06 -2.25
CA LEU A 54 -3.61 3.34 -2.64
C LEU A 54 -4.00 2.37 -1.52
N ILE A 55 -5.23 2.42 -1.04
CA ILE A 55 -5.75 1.54 0.03
C ILE A 55 -6.98 0.81 -0.49
N ASP A 56 -6.95 -0.51 -0.42
CA ASP A 56 -8.08 -1.31 -0.88
C ASP A 56 -9.26 -1.15 0.08
N ALA A 57 -10.46 -0.95 -0.46
CA ALA A 57 -11.67 -0.76 0.34
C ALA A 57 -11.97 -1.95 1.29
N ALA A 58 -11.54 -3.17 0.95
CA ALA A 58 -11.70 -4.32 1.85
C ALA A 58 -10.78 -4.27 3.09
N VAL A 59 -9.79 -3.38 3.12
CA VAL A 59 -8.90 -3.16 4.27
C VAL A 59 -9.53 -2.19 5.27
N THR A 60 -10.38 -1.26 4.81
CA THR A 60 -11.00 -0.24 5.66
C THR A 60 -12.23 -0.82 6.38
N ASN A 61 -12.03 -1.46 7.53
CA ASN A 61 -13.09 -1.95 8.41
C ASN A 61 -13.04 -1.23 9.78
N PRO A 62 -13.93 -0.26 10.06
CA PRO A 62 -13.83 0.63 11.23
C PRO A 62 -13.62 -0.05 12.58
N SER A 63 -14.06 -1.30 12.73
CA SER A 63 -14.00 -2.06 13.99
C SER A 63 -12.76 -2.94 14.12
N ARG A 64 -11.77 -2.83 13.23
CA ARG A 64 -10.58 -3.72 13.23
C ARG A 64 -9.26 -2.96 13.14
N SER A 65 -8.24 -3.50 13.81
CA SER A 65 -6.85 -3.12 13.55
C SER A 65 -6.32 -3.81 12.30
N VAL A 66 -5.37 -3.16 11.65
CA VAL A 66 -4.53 -3.76 10.60
C VAL A 66 -3.07 -3.75 11.03
N TYR A 67 -2.31 -4.68 10.46
CA TYR A 67 -0.87 -4.79 10.66
C TYR A 67 -0.19 -4.63 9.30
N CYS A 68 0.79 -3.73 9.22
CA CYS A 68 1.55 -3.46 8.00
C CYS A 68 3.03 -3.28 8.31
N GLY A 69 3.87 -3.12 7.27
CA GLY A 69 5.30 -2.90 7.44
C GLY A 69 5.60 -1.62 8.25
N ALA A 70 6.67 -1.65 9.03
CA ALA A 70 7.08 -0.53 9.89
C ALA A 70 8.45 0.07 9.48
N GLY A 71 8.90 -0.18 8.25
CA GLY A 71 10.24 0.19 7.76
C GLY A 71 11.30 -0.89 7.95
N SER A 72 10.98 -1.99 8.64
CA SER A 72 11.85 -3.14 8.84
C SER A 72 11.09 -4.46 8.71
N ALA A 73 11.79 -5.56 8.44
CA ALA A 73 11.17 -6.88 8.26
C ALA A 73 10.85 -7.60 9.58
N ASP A 74 11.40 -7.13 10.70
CA ASP A 74 11.27 -7.70 12.04
C ASP A 74 10.15 -7.04 12.89
N ARG A 75 9.50 -6.00 12.37
CA ARG A 75 8.48 -5.23 13.09
C ARG A 75 7.25 -4.97 12.23
N THR A 76 6.11 -4.88 12.89
CA THR A 76 4.84 -4.49 12.26
C THR A 76 4.29 -3.24 12.93
N LEU A 77 3.64 -2.40 12.13
CA LEU A 77 2.87 -1.27 12.60
C LEU A 77 1.42 -1.72 12.75
N GLN A 78 0.88 -1.62 13.96
CA GLN A 78 -0.55 -1.78 14.23
C GLN A 78 -1.22 -0.41 14.19
N LEU A 79 -2.33 -0.30 13.47
CA LEU A 79 -3.17 0.90 13.46
C LEU A 79 -4.65 0.53 13.33
N ASN A 80 -5.53 1.43 13.75
CA ASN A 80 -6.96 1.30 13.45
C ASN A 80 -7.16 1.46 11.95
N SER A 81 -7.89 0.54 11.31
CA SER A 81 -8.04 0.63 9.86
C SER A 81 -8.81 1.88 9.41
N ALA A 82 -9.63 2.46 10.29
CA ALA A 82 -10.31 3.73 10.05
C ALA A 82 -9.31 4.89 9.79
N ASP A 83 -8.07 4.75 10.26
CA ASP A 83 -7.05 5.79 10.17
C ASP A 83 -6.32 5.74 8.84
N LEU A 84 -6.42 4.63 8.10
CA LEU A 84 -5.81 4.46 6.78
C LEU A 84 -6.27 5.53 5.79
N ALA A 85 -7.56 5.83 5.76
CA ALA A 85 -8.13 6.84 4.86
C ALA A 85 -7.62 8.27 5.17
N ARG A 86 -7.05 8.48 6.36
CA ARG A 86 -6.50 9.76 6.81
C ARG A 86 -4.99 9.86 6.61
N LEU A 87 -4.34 8.81 6.09
CA LEU A 87 -2.92 8.86 5.77
C LEU A 87 -2.65 9.90 4.67
N PRO A 88 -1.46 10.53 4.68
CA PRO A 88 -1.07 11.44 3.61
C PRO A 88 -1.16 10.78 2.24
N ARG A 89 -1.86 11.45 1.29
CA ARG A 89 -2.05 10.98 -0.08
C ARG A 89 -2.80 9.64 -0.19
N ALA A 90 -3.62 9.31 0.81
CA ALA A 90 -4.51 8.16 0.77
C ALA A 90 -5.54 8.29 -0.36
N GLN A 91 -5.67 7.23 -1.15
CA GLN A 91 -6.75 7.03 -2.11
C GLN A 91 -7.38 5.67 -1.84
N VAL A 92 -8.63 5.68 -1.39
CA VAL A 92 -9.38 4.46 -1.08
C VAL A 92 -10.17 4.05 -2.32
N GLY A 93 -10.09 2.77 -2.69
CA GLY A 93 -10.86 2.23 -3.80
C GLY A 93 -10.80 0.70 -3.84
N THR A 94 -11.71 0.07 -4.56
CA THR A 94 -11.72 -1.39 -4.71
C THR A 94 -10.74 -1.81 -5.81
N PHE A 95 -9.68 -2.52 -5.45
CA PHE A 95 -8.72 -3.04 -6.43
C PHE A 95 -8.24 -4.47 -6.20
N SER A 96 -8.65 -5.10 -5.11
CA SER A 96 -8.68 -6.55 -4.95
C SER A 96 -9.88 -7.16 -5.67
N GLY A 97 -9.72 -8.42 -6.10
CA GLY A 97 -10.80 -9.30 -6.54
C GLY A 97 -10.92 -10.50 -5.63
#